data_AF-A0AAW1LCU0-F1
#
_entry.id   AF-A0AAW1LCU0-F1
#
_cell.length_a   1.000
_cell.length_b   1.000
_cell.length_c   1.000
_cell.angle_alpha   90.00
_cell.angle_beta   90.00
_cell.angle_gamma   90.00
#
_symmetry.space_group_name_H-M   'P 1'
#
loop_
_entity.id
_entity.type
_entity.pdbx_description
1 polymer ?
#
loop_
_entity_poly.entity_id
_entity_poly.type
_entity_poly.pdbx_seq_one_letter_code
_entity_poly.pdbx_strand_id
1 'polypeptide(L)'
;MVDGKVCSALSNTSSMMCHICKATISKMNDIVSLKSYSVEPETLQFELSVLHAYIRCFECLLHIACRLEVKIWKVTKDKKELIEKRKKNLQIEFRRKMILIVDIPKSGSGTTNDGNTARRFFANPSLSSEITGLSENETKRNEVDEYIDDEESELVEGFEEEIDYESEKCEQNEEEKDDEVEEENDEGVEKAKEEDFKDEQHRTI
;
A
#
# COMPACT_ATOMS: atom_id res chain seq x y z
N MET A 1 22.28 13.71 -0.26
CA MET A 1 20.91 13.22 -0.57
C MET A 1 20.44 13.75 -1.92
N VAL A 2 20.17 12.84 -2.84
CA VAL A 2 19.71 13.15 -4.21
C VAL A 2 18.18 12.96 -4.26
N ASP A 3 17.46 13.86 -4.92
CA ASP A 3 16.00 13.69 -5.12
C ASP A 3 15.74 12.54 -6.11
N GLY A 4 14.66 11.79 -5.90
CA GLY A 4 14.33 10.63 -6.74
C GLY A 4 14.18 10.95 -8.23
N LYS A 5 13.80 12.18 -8.61
CA LYS A 5 13.78 12.59 -10.02
C LYS A 5 15.18 12.79 -10.58
N VAL A 6 16.11 13.28 -9.78
CA VAL A 6 17.52 13.40 -10.16
C VAL A 6 18.12 11.99 -10.30
N CYS A 7 17.83 11.07 -9.37
CA CYS A 7 18.22 9.66 -9.51
C CYS A 7 17.68 9.05 -10.81
N SER A 8 16.41 9.33 -11.15
CA SER A 8 15.80 8.85 -12.39
C SER A 8 16.51 9.41 -13.63
N ALA A 9 16.85 10.70 -13.63
CA ALA A 9 17.58 11.33 -14.73
C ALA A 9 19.00 10.77 -14.88
N LEU A 10 19.71 10.53 -13.78
CA LEU A 10 21.08 9.99 -13.78
C LEU A 10 21.13 8.52 -14.19
N SER A 11 20.10 7.75 -13.85
CA SER A 11 20.00 6.32 -14.16
C SER A 11 19.24 6.02 -15.47
N ASN A 12 18.90 7.07 -16.24
CA ASN A 12 18.13 6.99 -17.48
C ASN A 12 16.78 6.22 -17.33
N THR A 13 16.13 6.34 -16.18
CA THR A 13 14.82 5.72 -15.92
C THR A 13 13.69 6.74 -15.94
N SER A 14 12.46 6.24 -16.11
CA SER A 14 11.24 7.03 -15.90
C SER A 14 10.99 7.27 -14.41
N SER A 15 10.30 8.36 -14.07
CA SER A 15 9.85 8.64 -12.70
C SER A 15 8.81 7.63 -12.17
N MET A 16 8.24 6.80 -13.05
CA MET A 16 7.32 5.70 -12.70
C MET A 16 8.02 4.33 -12.67
N MET A 17 9.35 4.32 -12.64
CA MET A 17 10.18 3.12 -12.63
C MET A 17 11.19 3.24 -11.50
N CYS A 18 11.44 2.15 -10.77
CA CYS A 18 12.49 2.13 -9.77
C CYS A 18 13.85 2.41 -10.42
N HIS A 19 14.61 3.38 -9.92
CA HIS A 19 15.93 3.65 -10.47
C HIS A 19 16.96 2.56 -10.11
N ILE A 20 16.70 1.77 -9.06
CA ILE A 20 17.56 0.69 -8.55
C ILE A 20 17.32 -0.61 -9.33
N CYS A 21 16.12 -1.18 -9.23
CA CYS A 21 15.79 -2.47 -9.84
C CYS A 21 15.09 -2.36 -11.20
N LYS A 22 14.84 -1.15 -11.72
CA LYS A 22 14.14 -0.91 -13.01
C LYS A 22 12.73 -1.50 -13.12
N ALA A 23 12.15 -1.97 -12.02
CA ALA A 23 10.77 -2.46 -11.99
C ALA A 23 9.78 -1.31 -12.25
N THR A 24 8.75 -1.59 -13.05
CA THR A 24 7.61 -0.70 -13.26
C THR A 24 6.59 -0.86 -12.13
N ILE A 25 5.73 0.14 -11.94
CA ILE A 25 4.64 0.10 -10.93
C ILE A 25 3.78 -1.17 -11.05
N SER A 26 3.55 -1.67 -12.28
CA SER A 26 2.76 -2.89 -12.51
C SER A 26 3.44 -4.18 -12.05
N LYS A 27 4.76 -4.17 -11.88
CA LYS A 27 5.57 -5.31 -11.42
C LYS A 27 5.94 -5.21 -9.95
N MET A 28 5.79 -4.04 -9.33
CA MET A 28 6.18 -3.81 -7.95
C MET A 28 5.38 -4.61 -6.92
N ASN A 29 4.18 -5.07 -7.26
CA ASN A 29 3.36 -5.88 -6.36
C ASN A 29 3.66 -7.39 -6.46
N ASP A 30 4.54 -7.81 -7.38
CA ASP A 30 4.90 -9.22 -7.58
C ASP A 30 6.28 -9.46 -6.97
N ILE A 31 6.29 -9.71 -5.65
CA ILE A 31 7.49 -9.85 -4.83
C ILE A 31 8.37 -11.02 -5.33
N VAL A 32 7.74 -12.13 -5.71
CA VAL A 32 8.44 -13.32 -6.22
C VAL A 32 9.22 -12.97 -7.48
N SER A 33 8.59 -12.26 -8.43
CA SER A 33 9.28 -11.82 -9.64
C SER A 33 10.43 -10.87 -9.32
N LEU A 34 10.24 -9.93 -8.38
CA LEU A 34 11.22 -8.90 -8.04
C LEU A 34 12.52 -9.48 -7.47
N LYS A 35 12.48 -10.60 -6.74
CA LYS A 35 13.67 -11.28 -6.22
C LYS A 35 14.68 -11.66 -7.32
N SER A 36 14.20 -11.83 -8.55
CA SER A 36 15.04 -12.17 -9.71
C SER A 36 15.61 -10.96 -10.47
N TYR A 37 15.20 -9.74 -10.13
CA TYR A 37 15.65 -8.54 -10.85
C TYR A 37 17.09 -8.21 -10.49
N SER A 38 17.91 -7.91 -11.50
CA SER A 38 19.27 -7.45 -11.29
C SER A 38 19.30 -5.98 -10.86
N VAL A 39 20.17 -5.66 -9.90
CA VAL A 39 20.43 -4.28 -9.44
C VAL A 39 21.74 -3.79 -10.04
N GLU A 40 21.73 -2.57 -10.58
CA GLU A 40 22.93 -1.86 -11.04
C GLU A 40 23.67 -1.25 -9.84
N PRO A 41 24.90 -1.68 -9.49
CA PRO A 41 25.60 -1.21 -8.29
C PRO A 41 25.81 0.30 -8.25
N GLU A 42 25.96 0.95 -9.40
CA GLU A 42 26.13 2.40 -9.53
C GLU A 42 24.90 3.19 -9.06
N THR A 43 23.73 2.54 -9.02
CA THR A 43 22.49 3.19 -8.54
C THR A 43 22.40 3.22 -7.01
N LEU A 44 23.16 2.36 -6.33
CA LEU A 44 23.19 2.30 -4.86
C LEU A 44 23.92 3.50 -4.24
N GLN A 45 24.80 4.16 -4.99
CA GLN A 45 25.53 5.36 -4.53
C GLN A 45 24.63 6.57 -4.24
N PHE A 46 23.37 6.55 -4.71
CA PHE A 46 22.44 7.66 -4.50
C PHE A 46 21.85 7.70 -3.10
N GLU A 47 22.02 6.61 -2.32
CA GLU A 47 21.50 6.40 -0.97
C GLU A 47 19.96 6.52 -0.87
N LEU A 48 19.40 6.05 0.24
CA LEU A 48 17.99 6.22 0.52
C LEU A 48 17.73 7.62 1.09
N SER A 49 16.92 8.39 0.38
CA SER A 49 16.49 9.68 0.90
C SER A 49 15.37 9.49 1.93
N VAL A 50 15.72 9.34 3.21
CA VAL A 50 14.77 9.14 4.33
C VAL A 50 13.66 10.18 4.31
N LEU A 51 14.00 11.46 4.15
CA LEU A 51 13.02 12.54 4.03
C LEU A 51 11.99 12.30 2.91
N HIS A 52 12.46 11.92 1.71
CA HIS A 52 11.54 11.66 0.59
C HIS A 52 10.76 10.37 0.80
N ALA A 53 11.37 9.31 1.35
CA ALA A 53 10.65 8.08 1.69
C ALA A 53 9.46 8.41 2.60
N TYR A 54 9.70 9.20 3.63
CA TYR A 54 8.70 9.60 4.60
C TYR A 54 7.55 10.43 4.00
N ILE A 55 7.90 11.45 3.20
CA ILE A 55 6.90 12.26 2.49
C ILE A 55 6.09 11.39 1.51
N ARG A 56 6.73 10.47 0.80
CA ARG A 56 6.05 9.59 -0.17
C ARG A 56 5.14 8.55 0.51
N CYS A 57 5.56 7.98 1.64
CA CYS A 57 4.70 7.11 2.44
C CYS A 57 3.46 7.86 2.91
N PHE A 58 3.63 9.06 3.45
CA PHE A 58 2.51 9.93 3.85
C PHE A 58 1.55 10.22 2.69
N GLU A 59 2.07 10.63 1.53
CA GLU A 59 1.25 10.87 0.33
C GLU A 59 0.51 9.61 -0.15
N CYS A 60 1.17 8.45 -0.08
CA CYS A 60 0.58 7.16 -0.43
C CYS A 60 -0.61 6.82 0.48
N LEU A 61 -0.43 6.92 1.80
CA LEU A 61 -1.49 6.66 2.78
C LEU A 61 -2.68 7.62 2.60
N LEU A 62 -2.42 8.91 2.33
CA LEU A 62 -3.49 9.86 2.01
C LEU A 62 -4.26 9.45 0.74
N HIS A 63 -3.57 9.01 -0.31
CA HIS A 63 -4.22 8.54 -1.53
C HIS A 63 -5.05 7.27 -1.29
N ILE A 64 -4.58 6.35 -0.46
CA ILE A 64 -5.33 5.15 -0.07
C ILE A 64 -6.57 5.57 0.71
N ALA A 65 -6.42 6.44 1.72
CA ALA A 65 -7.53 6.96 2.54
C ALA A 65 -8.62 7.66 1.71
N CYS A 66 -8.22 8.37 0.64
CA CYS A 66 -9.15 8.99 -0.30
C CYS A 66 -9.94 7.96 -1.15
N ARG A 67 -9.41 6.75 -1.29
CA ARG A 67 -9.93 5.70 -2.18
C ARG A 67 -10.54 4.52 -1.43
N LEU A 68 -10.56 4.51 -0.10
CA LEU A 68 -11.09 3.41 0.72
C LEU A 68 -12.50 2.97 0.33
N GLU A 69 -13.37 3.91 -0.07
CA GLU A 69 -14.75 3.62 -0.47
C GLU A 69 -14.86 2.96 -1.85
N VAL A 70 -13.90 3.24 -2.75
CA VAL A 70 -13.95 2.77 -4.15
C VAL A 70 -13.00 1.61 -4.42
N LYS A 71 -11.93 1.47 -3.63
CA LYS A 71 -10.92 0.41 -3.69
C LYS A 71 -10.34 0.19 -5.11
N ILE A 72 -10.17 1.26 -5.87
CA ILE A 72 -9.55 1.24 -7.21
C ILE A 72 -8.25 2.03 -7.22
N TRP A 73 -7.24 1.49 -7.89
CA TRP A 73 -5.98 2.21 -8.12
C TRP A 73 -6.13 3.29 -9.19
N LYS A 74 -6.66 2.92 -10.36
CA LYS A 74 -6.84 3.81 -11.51
C LYS A 74 -8.19 4.53 -11.42
N VAL A 75 -8.14 5.83 -11.12
CA VAL A 75 -9.35 6.65 -10.98
C VAL A 75 -10.02 6.86 -12.34
N THR A 76 -11.27 6.40 -12.46
CA THR A 76 -12.16 6.64 -13.59
C THR A 76 -12.99 7.92 -13.38
N LYS A 77 -13.54 8.49 -14.45
CA LYS A 77 -14.26 9.78 -14.40
C LYS A 77 -15.48 9.76 -13.46
N ASP A 78 -16.19 8.64 -13.43
CA ASP A 78 -17.37 8.40 -12.60
C ASP A 78 -17.06 8.35 -11.10
N LYS A 79 -15.86 7.91 -10.71
CA LYS A 79 -15.44 7.83 -9.31
C LYS A 79 -14.73 9.09 -8.80
N LYS A 80 -14.38 10.01 -9.71
CA LYS A 80 -13.60 11.21 -9.39
C LYS A 80 -14.30 12.10 -8.35
N GLU A 81 -15.61 12.31 -8.49
CA GLU A 81 -16.39 13.15 -7.58
C GLU A 81 -16.42 12.58 -6.15
N LEU A 82 -16.58 11.25 -6.03
CA LEU A 82 -16.59 10.57 -4.73
C LEU A 82 -15.23 10.70 -4.02
N ILE A 83 -14.13 10.50 -4.75
CA ILE A 83 -12.77 10.66 -4.24
C ILE A 83 -12.49 12.11 -3.84
N GLU A 84 -12.92 13.09 -4.65
CA GLU A 84 -12.74 14.51 -4.31
C GLU A 84 -13.54 14.92 -3.06
N LYS A 85 -14.74 14.36 -2.88
CA LYS A 85 -15.55 14.54 -1.67
C LYS A 85 -14.84 13.96 -0.45
N ARG A 86 -14.34 12.73 -0.53
CA ARG A 86 -13.57 12.09 0.56
C ARG A 86 -12.30 12.88 0.88
N LYS A 87 -11.55 13.32 -0.14
CA LYS A 87 -10.36 14.16 0.01
C LYS A 87 -10.66 15.46 0.77
N LYS A 88 -11.73 16.17 0.40
CA LYS A 88 -12.15 17.40 1.11
C LYS A 88 -12.49 17.13 2.58
N ASN A 89 -13.19 16.03 2.86
CA ASN A 89 -13.51 15.64 4.24
C ASN A 89 -12.24 15.38 5.06
N LEU A 90 -11.28 14.63 4.50
CA LEU A 90 -9.98 14.39 5.15
C LEU A 90 -9.25 15.70 5.42
N GLN A 91 -9.16 16.60 4.45
CA GLN A 91 -8.52 17.91 4.61
C GLN A 91 -9.14 18.74 5.75
N ILE A 92 -10.47 18.73 5.87
CA ILE A 92 -11.18 19.42 6.94
C ILE A 92 -10.85 18.78 8.30
N GLU A 93 -10.91 17.46 8.40
CA GLU A 93 -10.66 16.74 9.65
C GLU A 93 -9.21 16.87 10.12
N PHE A 94 -8.22 16.79 9.22
CA PHE A 94 -6.82 17.07 9.55
C PHE A 94 -6.60 18.49 10.05
N ARG A 95 -7.24 19.47 9.41
CA ARG A 95 -7.16 20.86 9.86
C ARG A 95 -7.83 21.06 11.21
N ARG A 96 -8.95 20.40 11.46
CA ARG A 96 -9.75 20.53 12.68
C ARG A 96 -9.11 19.85 13.88
N LYS A 97 -8.68 18.59 13.73
CA LYS A 97 -8.17 17.77 14.83
C LYS A 97 -6.67 17.91 15.05
N MET A 98 -5.88 18.07 13.99
CA MET A 98 -4.42 18.11 14.07
C MET A 98 -3.82 19.47 13.71
N ILE A 99 -4.63 20.46 13.31
CA ILE A 99 -4.12 21.75 12.82
C ILE A 99 -3.09 21.53 11.70
N LEU A 100 -3.42 20.62 10.77
CA LEU A 100 -2.60 20.27 9.61
C LEU A 100 -3.31 20.64 8.32
N ILE A 101 -2.55 21.22 7.39
CA ILE A 101 -3.02 21.53 6.04
C ILE A 101 -2.39 20.52 5.09
N VAL A 102 -3.19 19.57 4.60
CA VAL A 102 -2.71 18.43 3.81
C VAL A 102 -3.24 18.47 2.38
N ASP A 103 -2.44 17.99 1.44
CA ASP A 103 -2.82 17.72 0.05
C ASP A 103 -3.42 18.93 -0.70
N ILE A 104 -2.91 20.14 -0.39
CA ILE A 104 -3.24 21.38 -1.09
C ILE A 104 -2.09 21.75 -2.03
N PRO A 105 -2.35 22.00 -3.32
CA PRO A 105 -1.31 22.47 -4.24
C PRO A 105 -0.82 23.87 -3.83
N LYS A 106 0.50 24.07 -3.80
CA LYS A 106 1.11 25.39 -3.55
C LYS A 106 1.17 26.18 -4.86
N SER A 107 1.12 27.51 -4.78
CA SER A 107 1.32 28.38 -5.95
C SER A 107 2.73 28.15 -6.52
N GLY A 108 2.82 27.54 -7.71
CA GLY A 108 4.07 27.07 -8.29
C GLY A 108 4.10 25.55 -8.38
N SER A 109 5.10 24.93 -7.75
CA SER A 109 5.31 23.47 -7.74
C SER A 109 5.18 22.89 -6.34
N GLY A 110 4.67 21.66 -6.26
CA GLY A 110 4.54 20.91 -5.01
C GLY A 110 3.21 21.10 -4.28
N THR A 111 3.14 20.50 -3.10
CA THR A 111 1.94 20.44 -2.25
C THR A 111 2.29 20.89 -0.83
N THR A 112 1.28 20.97 0.04
CA THR A 112 1.47 21.16 1.49
C THR A 112 2.01 19.92 2.21
N ASN A 113 2.25 18.82 1.49
CA ASN A 113 2.83 17.60 2.02
C ASN A 113 4.36 17.70 2.03
N ASP A 114 4.88 18.52 2.94
CA ASP A 114 6.32 18.58 3.22
C ASP A 114 6.69 17.70 4.42
N GLY A 115 7.99 17.62 4.71
CA GLY A 115 8.50 16.76 5.78
C GLY A 115 7.91 17.07 7.15
N ASN A 116 7.59 18.34 7.43
CA ASN A 116 6.95 18.71 8.69
C ASN A 116 5.51 18.19 8.78
N THR A 117 4.76 18.30 7.69
CA THR A 117 3.40 17.71 7.61
C THR A 117 3.44 16.20 7.80
N ALA A 118 4.37 15.50 7.14
CA ALA A 118 4.54 14.04 7.29
C ALA A 118 4.91 13.65 8.73
N ARG A 119 5.88 14.32 9.36
CA ARG A 119 6.27 14.07 10.77
C ARG A 119 5.12 14.25 11.74
N ARG A 120 4.32 15.30 11.56
CA ARG A 120 3.15 15.53 12.42
C ARG A 120 2.04 14.50 12.19
N PHE A 121 1.92 13.95 10.99
CA PHE A 121 0.97 12.86 10.69
C PHE A 121 1.37 11.56 11.42
N PHE A 122 2.64 11.17 11.33
CA PHE A 122 3.12 9.92 11.92
C PHE A 122 3.33 10.00 13.44
N ALA A 123 3.62 11.18 14.00
CA ALA A 123 3.78 11.36 15.45
C ALA A 123 2.50 11.13 16.28
N ASN A 124 1.35 10.94 15.64
CA ASN A 124 0.13 10.53 16.34
C ASN A 124 -0.67 9.53 15.49
N PRO A 125 -0.25 8.24 15.47
CA PRO A 125 -0.87 7.23 14.64
C PRO A 125 -2.35 7.01 14.95
N SER A 126 -2.77 7.19 16.21
CA SER A 126 -4.15 7.02 16.64
C SER A 126 -5.09 8.08 16.04
N LEU A 127 -4.71 9.37 16.08
CA LEU A 127 -5.50 10.42 15.42
C LEU A 127 -5.46 10.29 13.90
N SER A 128 -4.31 9.93 13.34
CA SER A 128 -4.14 9.76 11.89
C SER A 128 -4.98 8.60 11.36
N SER A 129 -5.01 7.46 12.05
CA SER A 129 -5.85 6.31 11.69
C SER A 129 -7.34 6.65 11.83
N GLU A 130 -7.74 7.34 12.91
CA GLU A 130 -9.12 7.78 13.11
C GLU A 130 -9.61 8.70 11.97
N ILE A 131 -8.78 9.64 11.52
CA ILE A 131 -9.14 10.56 10.43
C ILE A 131 -9.17 9.83 9.09
N THR A 132 -8.13 9.05 8.79
CA THR A 132 -7.97 8.39 7.49
C THR A 132 -8.93 7.22 7.29
N GLY A 133 -9.29 6.52 8.37
CA GLY A 133 -9.98 5.24 8.34
C GLY A 133 -9.06 4.07 8.00
N LEU A 134 -7.74 4.27 8.07
CA LEU A 134 -6.74 3.20 7.96
C LEU A 134 -6.57 2.50 9.31
N SER A 135 -5.99 1.30 9.30
CA SER A 135 -5.64 0.63 10.56
C SER A 135 -4.51 1.40 11.27
N GLU A 136 -4.52 1.36 12.60
CA GLU A 136 -3.48 2.01 13.40
C GLU A 136 -2.10 1.39 13.14
N ASN A 137 -2.06 0.09 12.83
CA ASN A 137 -0.83 -0.64 12.50
C ASN A 137 -0.18 -0.13 11.22
N GLU A 138 -0.97 0.12 10.16
CA GLU A 138 -0.47 0.72 8.91
C GLU A 138 0.12 2.13 9.15
N THR A 139 -0.34 2.84 10.18
CA THR A 139 0.18 4.17 10.50
C THR A 139 1.41 4.11 11.40
N LYS A 140 1.46 3.15 12.35
CA LYS A 140 2.58 2.90 13.28
C LYS A 140 3.81 2.31 12.60
N ARG A 141 3.65 1.36 11.68
CA ARG A 141 4.80 0.76 10.95
C ARG A 141 5.61 1.77 10.15
N ASN A 142 4.99 2.90 9.80
CA ASN A 142 5.63 3.99 9.09
C ASN A 142 6.17 5.09 10.03
N GLU A 143 5.97 4.95 11.35
CA GLU A 143 6.65 5.72 12.39
C GLU A 143 8.06 5.13 12.57
N VAL A 144 8.91 5.31 11.55
CA VAL A 144 10.35 5.08 11.72
C VAL A 144 10.87 6.27 12.52
N ASP A 145 11.06 6.06 13.81
CA ASP A 145 11.70 7.04 14.69
C ASP A 145 13.04 7.45 14.08
N GLU A 146 13.32 8.76 14.11
CA GLU A 146 14.56 9.37 13.61
C GLU A 146 15.76 9.09 14.54
N TYR A 147 15.81 7.91 15.17
CA TYR A 147 16.96 7.41 15.92
C TYR A 147 17.67 6.34 15.08
N ILE A 148 18.30 6.78 14.00
CA ILE A 148 19.39 6.03 13.37
C ILE A 148 20.63 6.93 13.52
N ASP A 149 21.10 7.05 14.75
CA ASP A 149 22.48 7.40 15.05
C ASP A 149 23.04 6.25 15.91
N ASP A 150 24.06 5.56 15.36
CA ASP A 150 25.11 4.76 16.01
C ASP A 150 25.07 3.21 16.17
N GLU A 151 24.05 2.42 15.81
CA GLU A 151 24.15 0.93 15.87
C GLU A 151 23.83 0.22 14.54
N GLU A 152 24.82 0.25 13.63
CA GLU A 152 24.73 -0.19 12.23
C GLU A 152 24.99 -1.70 11.99
N SER A 153 24.73 -2.62 12.94
CA SER A 153 24.98 -4.06 12.67
C SER A 153 23.93 -5.07 13.13
N GLU A 154 22.97 -4.73 13.98
CA GLU A 154 21.97 -5.71 14.46
C GLU A 154 20.57 -5.54 13.82
N LEU A 155 20.32 -4.44 13.11
CA LEU A 155 18.99 -4.13 12.56
C LEU A 155 18.66 -4.81 11.21
N VAL A 156 19.67 -5.32 10.49
CA VAL A 156 19.44 -5.97 9.19
C VAL A 156 18.88 -7.39 9.36
N GLU A 157 19.33 -8.13 10.38
CA GLU A 157 18.85 -9.49 10.65
C GLU A 157 17.41 -9.48 11.21
N GLY A 158 17.07 -8.53 12.08
CA GLY A 158 15.72 -8.44 12.64
C GLY A 158 14.64 -8.02 11.63
N PHE A 159 15.00 -7.24 10.61
CA PHE A 159 14.05 -6.78 9.60
C PHE A 159 13.73 -7.85 8.55
N GLU A 160 14.68 -8.74 8.24
CA GLU A 160 14.45 -9.90 7.37
C GLU A 160 13.57 -10.95 8.07
N GLU A 161 13.78 -11.21 9.36
CA GLU A 161 12.96 -12.16 10.13
C GLU A 161 11.49 -11.72 10.27
N GLU A 162 11.21 -10.42 10.42
CA GLU A 162 9.84 -9.91 10.57
C GLU A 162 9.06 -9.88 9.25
N ILE A 163 9.75 -9.67 8.11
CA ILE A 163 9.15 -9.75 6.77
C ILE A 163 8.84 -11.20 6.39
N ASP A 164 9.72 -12.14 6.72
CA ASP A 164 9.48 -13.57 6.48
C ASP A 164 8.32 -14.08 7.34
N TYR A 165 8.22 -13.66 8.61
CA TYR A 165 7.10 -14.04 9.49
C TYR A 165 5.74 -13.53 9.00
N GLU A 166 5.63 -12.28 8.51
CA GLU A 166 4.36 -11.79 7.96
C GLU A 166 4.02 -12.42 6.59
N SER A 167 5.03 -12.82 5.80
CA SER A 167 4.83 -13.50 4.52
C SER A 167 4.29 -14.92 4.72
N GLU A 168 4.85 -15.69 5.66
CA GLU A 168 4.38 -17.04 6.01
C GLU A 168 2.95 -17.03 6.56
N LYS A 169 2.59 -15.99 7.33
CA LYS A 169 1.22 -15.83 7.84
C LYS A 169 0.21 -15.50 6.75
N CYS A 170 0.63 -14.83 5.68
CA CYS A 170 -0.24 -14.53 4.53
C CYS A 170 -0.52 -15.80 3.71
N GLU A 171 0.48 -16.64 3.50
CA GLU A 171 0.36 -17.92 2.79
C GLU A 171 -0.58 -18.89 3.51
N GLN A 172 -0.48 -18.99 4.84
CA GLN A 172 -1.37 -19.85 5.65
C GLN A 172 -2.85 -19.42 5.61
N ASN A 173 -3.12 -18.12 5.47
CA ASN A 173 -4.49 -17.60 5.35
C ASN A 173 -5.07 -17.74 3.93
N GLU A 174 -4.24 -18.00 2.92
CA GLU A 174 -4.69 -18.32 1.56
C GLU A 174 -5.00 -19.82 1.44
N GLU A 175 -4.19 -20.70 2.04
CA GLU A 175 -4.47 -22.14 2.08
C GLU A 175 -5.78 -22.48 2.83
N GLU A 176 -6.04 -21.86 3.99
CA GLU A 176 -7.31 -22.07 4.73
C GLU A 176 -8.56 -21.59 3.96
N LYS A 177 -8.41 -20.64 3.03
CA LYS A 177 -9.53 -20.15 2.21
C LYS A 177 -9.81 -21.03 1.00
N ASP A 178 -8.79 -21.68 0.46
CA ASP A 178 -8.97 -22.61 -0.66
C ASP A 178 -9.62 -23.92 -0.17
N ASP A 179 -9.32 -24.36 1.06
CA ASP A 179 -9.97 -25.53 1.68
C ASP A 179 -11.47 -25.28 1.97
N GLU A 180 -11.86 -24.07 2.42
CA GLU A 180 -13.29 -23.73 2.62
C GLU A 180 -14.08 -23.67 1.29
N VAL A 181 -13.42 -23.36 0.17
CA VAL A 181 -14.05 -23.31 -1.16
C VAL A 181 -14.21 -24.71 -1.76
N GLU A 182 -13.35 -25.67 -1.44
CA GLU A 182 -13.53 -27.06 -1.87
C GLU A 182 -14.70 -27.76 -1.14
N GLU A 183 -14.90 -27.51 0.17
CA GLU A 183 -16.03 -28.09 0.92
C GLU A 183 -17.41 -27.57 0.44
N GLU A 184 -17.54 -26.28 0.09
CA GLU A 184 -18.80 -25.73 -0.44
C GLU A 184 -19.17 -26.26 -1.84
N ASN A 185 -18.17 -26.63 -2.64
CA ASN A 185 -18.39 -27.17 -3.99
C ASN A 185 -18.87 -28.63 -3.96
N ASP A 186 -18.41 -29.44 -3.02
CA ASP A 186 -18.86 -30.84 -2.88
C ASP A 186 -20.31 -30.93 -2.36
N GLU A 187 -20.73 -30.06 -1.44
CA GLU A 187 -22.14 -30.00 -1.00
C GLU A 187 -23.10 -29.55 -2.12
N GLY A 188 -22.63 -28.67 -3.01
CA GLY A 188 -23.41 -28.21 -4.17
C GLY A 188 -23.63 -29.28 -5.22
N VAL A 189 -22.64 -30.16 -5.42
CA VAL A 189 -22.70 -31.26 -6.41
C VAL A 189 -23.59 -32.42 -5.93
N GLU A 190 -23.67 -32.70 -4.63
CA GLU A 190 -24.60 -33.71 -4.11
C GLU A 190 -26.07 -33.25 -4.21
N LYS A 191 -26.37 -31.98 -3.94
CA LYS A 191 -27.74 -31.45 -4.07
C LYS A 191 -28.26 -31.45 -5.51
N ALA A 192 -27.40 -31.19 -6.50
CA ALA A 192 -27.79 -31.21 -7.91
C ALA A 192 -28.18 -32.62 -8.40
N LYS A 193 -27.52 -33.66 -7.90
CA LYS A 193 -27.83 -35.06 -8.26
C LYS A 193 -29.15 -35.55 -7.66
N GLU A 194 -29.57 -34.97 -6.53
CA GLU A 194 -30.83 -35.33 -5.86
C GLU A 194 -32.07 -34.68 -6.51
N GLU A 195 -31.89 -33.55 -7.20
CA GLU A 195 -32.96 -32.88 -7.95
C GLU A 195 -33.20 -33.53 -9.33
N ASP A 196 -32.14 -33.94 -10.04
CA ASP A 196 -32.26 -34.65 -11.33
C ASP A 196 -32.95 -36.01 -11.20
N PHE A 197 -32.77 -36.72 -10.07
CA PHE A 197 -33.43 -38.01 -9.83
C PHE A 197 -34.94 -37.89 -9.56
N LYS A 198 -35.41 -36.73 -9.09
CA LYS A 198 -36.84 -36.47 -8.84
C LYS A 198 -37.59 -36.08 -10.12
N ASP A 199 -36.93 -35.41 -11.05
CA ASP A 199 -37.52 -35.05 -12.34
C ASP A 199 -37.69 -36.23 -13.30
N GLU A 200 -36.83 -37.25 -13.19
CA GLU A 200 -36.91 -38.45 -14.04
C GLU A 200 -38.04 -39.40 -13.63
N GLN A 201 -38.43 -39.42 -12.35
CA GLN A 201 -39.60 -40.18 -11.87
C GLN A 201 -40.95 -39.54 -12.25
N HIS A 202 -40.97 -38.25 -12.61
CA HIS A 202 -42.19 -37.56 -13.03
C HIS A 202 -42.51 -37.67 -14.53
N ARG A 203 -41.62 -38.28 -15.34
CA ARG A 203 -41.80 -38.46 -16.80
C ARG A 203 -42.21 -39.86 -17.25
N THR A 204 -42.45 -40.80 -16.33
CA THR A 204 -42.99 -42.13 -16.65
C THR A 204 -44.40 -42.33 -16.08
N ILE A 205 -45.38 -41.68 -16.71
CA ILE A 205 -46.80 -42.09 -16.74
C ILE A 205 -47.30 -41.90 -18.17
#